data_AF-A0A0N0DY69-F1
#
_entry.id   AF-A0A0N0DY69-F1
#
_cell.length_a   1.000
_cell.length_b   1.000
_cell.length_c   1.000
_cell.angle_alpha   90.00
_cell.angle_beta   90.00
_cell.angle_gamma   90.00
#
_symmetry.space_group_name_H-M   'P 1'
#
loop_
_entity.id
_entity.type
_entity.pdbx_description
1 polymer ?
#
loop_
_entity_poly.entity_id
_entity_poly.type
_entity_poly.pdbx_seq_one_letter_code
_entity_poly.pdbx_strand_id
1 'polypeptide(L)'
;MPRGHNAASTIEARQRREAYMEKFHAEQAVQDRQTHTVNWELKGNERFQRQEVLQYMDEIQAQHNDVLVARRRRLAELLNSENALHTSMMASLPETDAQRRERLIRKAQELRAKREEAKKVDNGARHDRLFREKIDCLRQAESRLRVMQVADARFDQIEAAATRKKAEDEEDKFFSQQAADAQRLATERVQRDLELQYNRTERMKGDLAAQVAGNQQRKAQEKDEARRDAEEFYRLLHEEQAAEAQKKLARREKNRTIVREMMEINDELQKTRQQEYDALRKEDKEQLDAILASIKADQEAERKEKQRRMAAEQLQMRDLQHQMAQRKDNSHALDKMWEEENEKQWRKREAQWDADQAKRDTLLRNILIARRQQILDKRQQAAKDAMQRKLEDEEFLKSLANERDIDAEERERRMRLLKETQQYLEMQIQRRAAEREADLRGRRSELTDQQALEKQYEDRIAKEMANLEAAKPSRYSHVPLLPSKNRLH
;
A
#
# COMPACT_ATOMS: atom_id res chain seq x y z
N MET A 1 143.95 -15.33 -90.74
CA MET A 1 143.83 -15.03 -92.20
C MET A 1 143.00 -16.17 -92.85
N PRO A 2 142.35 -16.02 -94.02
CA PRO A 2 140.89 -15.84 -94.13
C PRO A 2 140.13 -16.96 -94.92
N ARG A 3 138.81 -16.75 -95.19
CA ARG A 3 137.92 -17.32 -96.27
C ARG A 3 136.81 -18.35 -95.89
N GLY A 4 135.75 -18.44 -96.73
CA GLY A 4 134.55 -19.33 -96.63
C GLY A 4 133.96 -19.70 -98.03
N HIS A 5 132.63 -20.04 -98.15
CA HIS A 5 131.79 -20.42 -99.37
C HIS A 5 131.49 -21.95 -99.57
N ASN A 6 130.47 -22.49 -100.31
CA ASN A 6 129.13 -22.09 -100.86
C ASN A 6 128.33 -23.35 -101.35
N ALA A 7 126.99 -23.31 -101.62
CA ALA A 7 126.17 -24.46 -102.12
C ALA A 7 124.83 -24.09 -102.84
N ALA A 8 124.60 -24.38 -104.15
CA ALA A 8 123.44 -23.80 -104.89
C ALA A 8 122.67 -24.57 -106.03
N SER A 9 123.18 -25.59 -106.74
CA SER A 9 122.61 -25.95 -108.07
C SER A 9 121.70 -27.20 -108.19
N THR A 10 121.78 -28.19 -107.30
CA THR A 10 120.95 -29.44 -107.36
C THR A 10 119.46 -29.23 -107.04
N ILE A 11 119.02 -27.97 -107.09
CA ILE A 11 117.80 -27.45 -106.50
C ILE A 11 116.73 -27.22 -107.60
N GLU A 12 117.11 -26.92 -108.85
CA GLU A 12 116.15 -26.50 -109.90
C GLU A 12 115.27 -27.62 -110.51
N ALA A 13 115.83 -28.77 -110.90
CA ALA A 13 115.05 -29.78 -111.62
C ALA A 13 113.94 -30.40 -110.75
N ARG A 14 114.19 -30.46 -109.44
CA ARG A 14 113.26 -30.93 -108.41
C ARG A 14 112.02 -30.01 -108.33
N GLN A 15 112.24 -28.69 -108.38
CA GLN A 15 111.19 -27.66 -108.31
C GLN A 15 110.10 -27.83 -109.38
N ARG A 16 110.41 -28.28 -110.61
CA ARG A 16 109.39 -28.33 -111.69
C ARG A 16 108.35 -29.44 -111.52
N ARG A 17 108.76 -30.61 -111.02
CA ARG A 17 107.81 -31.71 -110.76
C ARG A 17 107.03 -31.46 -109.49
N GLU A 18 107.68 -30.90 -108.47
CA GLU A 18 107.05 -30.36 -107.28
C GLU A 18 105.97 -29.34 -107.71
N ALA A 19 106.29 -28.37 -108.58
CA ALA A 19 105.35 -27.35 -109.08
C ALA A 19 104.13 -27.85 -109.89
N TYR A 20 104.13 -29.05 -110.49
CA TYR A 20 102.91 -29.60 -111.12
C TYR A 20 102.05 -30.38 -110.11
N MET A 21 102.68 -31.20 -109.26
CA MET A 21 101.96 -31.89 -108.20
C MET A 21 101.33 -30.88 -107.21
N GLU A 22 102.04 -29.79 -106.92
CA GLU A 22 101.52 -28.63 -106.19
C GLU A 22 100.27 -28.04 -106.85
N LYS A 23 100.22 -27.91 -108.17
CA LYS A 23 99.03 -27.39 -108.89
C LYS A 23 97.84 -28.35 -108.84
N PHE A 24 98.04 -29.63 -109.12
CA PHE A 24 96.93 -30.60 -109.08
C PHE A 24 96.40 -30.78 -107.65
N HIS A 25 97.29 -30.90 -106.66
CA HIS A 25 96.89 -30.92 -105.26
C HIS A 25 96.23 -29.61 -104.82
N ALA A 26 96.61 -28.45 -105.38
CA ALA A 26 95.91 -27.19 -105.13
C ALA A 26 94.48 -27.19 -105.71
N GLU A 27 94.27 -27.66 -106.96
CA GLU A 27 92.95 -27.72 -107.59
C GLU A 27 92.01 -28.70 -106.88
N GLN A 28 92.48 -29.91 -106.57
CA GLN A 28 91.69 -30.89 -105.81
C GLN A 28 91.39 -30.38 -104.39
N ALA A 29 92.38 -29.79 -103.71
CA ALA A 29 92.15 -29.16 -102.41
C ALA A 29 91.15 -28.00 -102.50
N VAL A 30 91.05 -27.28 -103.62
CA VAL A 30 90.01 -26.26 -103.83
C VAL A 30 88.62 -26.90 -103.98
N GLN A 31 88.46 -27.99 -104.74
CA GLN A 31 87.16 -28.67 -104.86
C GLN A 31 86.72 -29.35 -103.55
N ASP A 32 87.62 -30.04 -102.86
CA ASP A 32 87.33 -30.65 -101.55
C ASP A 32 86.97 -29.57 -100.53
N ARG A 33 87.68 -28.42 -100.52
CA ARG A 33 87.28 -27.25 -99.72
C ARG A 33 85.88 -26.76 -100.10
N GLN A 34 85.56 -26.59 -101.38
CA GLN A 34 84.25 -26.13 -101.83
C GLN A 34 83.11 -27.07 -101.38
N THR A 35 83.26 -28.39 -101.57
CA THR A 35 82.22 -29.36 -101.15
C THR A 35 82.11 -29.46 -99.63
N HIS A 36 83.21 -29.34 -98.89
CA HIS A 36 83.18 -29.22 -97.43
C HIS A 36 82.49 -27.92 -96.98
N THR A 37 82.73 -26.79 -97.65
CA THR A 37 82.06 -25.52 -97.37
C THR A 37 80.54 -25.64 -97.59
N VAL A 38 80.09 -26.14 -98.74
CA VAL A 38 78.64 -26.29 -99.02
C VAL A 38 77.96 -27.27 -98.05
N ASN A 39 78.60 -28.39 -97.72
CA ASN A 39 78.05 -29.32 -96.73
C ASN A 39 78.03 -28.75 -95.31
N TRP A 40 79.00 -27.89 -94.97
CA TRP A 40 79.04 -27.17 -93.71
C TRP A 40 77.96 -26.09 -93.66
N GLU A 41 77.73 -25.35 -94.75
CA GLU A 41 76.65 -24.37 -94.90
C GLU A 41 75.27 -25.03 -94.78
N LEU A 42 75.01 -26.14 -95.47
CA LEU A 42 73.71 -26.85 -95.40
C LEU A 42 73.42 -27.38 -93.99
N LYS A 43 74.39 -28.05 -93.35
CA LYS A 43 74.26 -28.53 -91.96
C LYS A 43 74.19 -27.37 -90.96
N GLY A 44 74.88 -26.27 -91.24
CA GLY A 44 74.81 -25.02 -90.50
C GLY A 44 73.40 -24.42 -90.54
N ASN A 45 72.81 -24.34 -91.73
CA ASN A 45 71.46 -23.82 -91.97
C ASN A 45 70.39 -24.70 -91.32
N GLU A 46 70.46 -26.03 -91.45
CA GLU A 46 69.54 -26.92 -90.72
C GLU A 46 69.65 -26.74 -89.20
N ARG A 47 70.87 -26.63 -88.67
CA ARG A 47 71.10 -26.40 -87.23
C ARG A 47 70.57 -25.03 -86.80
N PHE A 48 70.76 -24.00 -87.62
CA PHE A 48 70.25 -22.65 -87.39
C PHE A 48 68.72 -22.65 -87.36
N GLN A 49 68.05 -23.23 -88.35
CA GLN A 49 66.58 -23.32 -88.39
C GLN A 49 66.01 -24.10 -87.20
N ARG A 50 66.63 -25.22 -86.80
CA ARG A 50 66.21 -25.96 -85.58
C ARG A 50 66.41 -25.12 -84.32
N GLN A 51 67.51 -24.37 -84.23
CA GLN A 51 67.77 -23.47 -83.12
C GLN A 51 66.78 -22.30 -83.09
N GLU A 52 66.43 -21.72 -84.23
CA GLU A 52 65.43 -20.65 -84.39
C GLU A 52 64.04 -21.13 -83.95
N VAL A 53 63.62 -22.34 -84.37
CA VAL A 53 62.35 -22.94 -83.91
C VAL A 53 62.35 -23.20 -82.41
N LEU A 54 63.46 -23.68 -81.83
CA LEU A 54 63.57 -23.88 -80.39
C LEU A 54 63.55 -22.56 -79.63
N GLN A 55 64.26 -21.53 -80.10
CA GLN A 55 64.21 -20.18 -79.54
C GLN A 55 62.79 -19.60 -79.58
N TYR A 56 62.07 -19.76 -80.69
CA TYR A 56 60.68 -19.32 -80.81
C TYR A 56 59.72 -20.11 -79.89
N MET A 57 59.95 -21.41 -79.68
CA MET A 57 59.20 -22.20 -78.68
C MET A 57 59.50 -21.74 -77.25
N ASP A 58 60.77 -21.45 -76.93
CA ASP A 58 61.19 -20.94 -75.63
C ASP A 58 60.60 -19.53 -75.37
N GLU A 59 60.54 -18.67 -76.40
CA GLU A 59 59.86 -17.37 -76.34
C GLU A 59 58.35 -17.51 -76.07
N ILE A 60 57.65 -18.41 -76.76
CA ILE A 60 56.22 -18.69 -76.51
C ILE A 60 56.02 -19.23 -75.09
N GLN A 61 56.89 -20.14 -74.63
CA GLN A 61 56.83 -20.66 -73.27
C GLN A 61 57.10 -19.57 -72.22
N ALA A 62 58.06 -18.67 -72.47
CA ALA A 62 58.33 -17.51 -71.63
C ALA A 62 57.11 -16.57 -71.56
N GLN A 63 56.51 -16.21 -72.70
CA GLN A 63 55.29 -15.40 -72.76
C GLN A 63 54.13 -16.03 -71.98
N HIS A 64 53.91 -17.34 -72.13
CA HIS A 64 52.87 -18.05 -71.39
C HIS A 64 53.16 -18.10 -69.87
N ASN A 65 54.43 -18.30 -69.49
CA ASN A 65 54.86 -18.24 -68.10
C ASN A 65 54.70 -16.84 -67.50
N ASP A 66 54.99 -15.77 -68.25
CA ASP A 66 54.77 -14.39 -67.82
C ASP A 66 53.28 -14.09 -67.61
N VAL A 67 52.39 -14.58 -68.49
CA VAL A 67 50.93 -14.50 -68.29
C VAL A 67 50.49 -15.26 -67.05
N LEU A 68 51.03 -16.46 -66.79
CA LEU A 68 50.75 -17.22 -65.57
C LEU A 68 51.27 -16.51 -64.30
N VAL A 69 52.46 -15.92 -64.34
CA VAL A 69 53.05 -15.13 -63.25
C VAL A 69 52.21 -13.88 -63.00
N ALA A 70 51.79 -13.17 -64.04
CA ALA A 70 50.90 -12.01 -63.93
C ALA A 70 49.54 -12.39 -63.32
N ARG A 71 48.95 -13.52 -63.72
CA ARG A 71 47.71 -14.04 -63.11
C ARG A 71 47.91 -14.41 -61.63
N ARG A 72 49.02 -15.07 -61.29
CA ARG A 72 49.38 -15.42 -59.90
C ARG A 72 49.60 -14.17 -59.04
N ARG A 73 50.23 -13.11 -59.58
CA ARG A 73 50.40 -11.82 -58.90
C ARG A 73 49.05 -11.17 -58.60
N ARG A 74 48.16 -11.02 -59.60
CA ARG A 74 46.81 -10.47 -59.38
C ARG A 74 45.99 -11.27 -58.36
N LEU A 75 46.09 -12.60 -58.37
CA LEU A 75 45.42 -13.45 -57.39
C LEU A 75 46.01 -13.25 -55.97
N ALA A 76 47.33 -13.14 -55.85
CA ALA A 76 47.98 -12.85 -54.58
C ALA A 76 47.64 -11.44 -54.07
N GLU A 77 47.54 -10.44 -54.95
CA GLU A 77 47.07 -9.09 -54.62
C GLU A 77 45.63 -9.09 -54.09
N LEU A 78 44.71 -9.82 -54.76
CA LEU A 78 43.33 -9.99 -54.29
C LEU A 78 43.28 -10.66 -52.92
N LEU A 79 43.93 -11.83 -52.75
CA LEU A 79 43.96 -12.55 -51.47
C LEU A 79 44.61 -11.71 -50.35
N ASN A 80 45.65 -10.94 -50.66
CA ASN A 80 46.27 -10.03 -49.70
C ASN A 80 45.33 -8.87 -49.33
N SER A 81 44.55 -8.35 -50.28
CA SER A 81 43.55 -7.30 -50.02
C SER A 81 42.39 -7.82 -49.17
N GLU A 82 41.90 -9.04 -49.42
CA GLU A 82 40.89 -9.71 -48.60
C GLU A 82 41.43 -9.98 -47.20
N ASN A 83 42.65 -10.50 -47.07
CA ASN A 83 43.31 -10.72 -45.78
C ASN A 83 43.51 -9.41 -45.00
N ALA A 84 43.91 -8.32 -45.66
CA ALA A 84 44.02 -6.99 -45.06
C ALA A 84 42.66 -6.46 -44.58
N LEU A 85 41.60 -6.65 -45.39
CA LEU A 85 40.24 -6.28 -45.03
C LEU A 85 39.74 -7.12 -43.84
N HIS A 86 39.90 -8.44 -43.85
CA HIS A 86 39.53 -9.32 -42.74
C HIS A 86 40.30 -9.01 -41.45
N THR A 87 41.62 -8.79 -41.52
CA THR A 87 42.42 -8.41 -40.35
C THR A 87 42.03 -7.04 -39.80
N SER A 88 41.74 -6.04 -40.65
CA SER A 88 41.22 -4.75 -40.19
C SER A 88 39.83 -4.87 -39.54
N MET A 89 38.91 -5.66 -40.12
CA MET A 89 37.61 -5.94 -39.52
C MET A 89 37.74 -6.61 -38.15
N MET A 90 38.56 -7.66 -38.05
CA MET A 90 38.79 -8.38 -36.78
C MET A 90 39.49 -7.52 -35.72
N ALA A 91 40.35 -6.58 -36.13
CA ALA A 91 40.94 -5.58 -35.22
C ALA A 91 39.93 -4.53 -34.76
N SER A 92 38.92 -4.21 -35.57
CA SER A 92 37.85 -3.25 -35.24
C SER A 92 36.64 -3.85 -34.52
N LEU A 93 36.49 -5.18 -34.55
CA LEU A 93 35.37 -5.92 -33.97
C LEU A 93 35.33 -5.89 -32.42
N PRO A 94 36.44 -6.07 -31.68
CA PRO A 94 36.42 -5.89 -30.23
C PRO A 94 36.32 -4.40 -29.90
N GLU A 95 35.28 -4.03 -29.15
CA GLU A 95 35.19 -2.72 -28.51
C GLU A 95 36.45 -2.51 -27.64
N THR A 96 37.23 -1.47 -27.95
CA THR A 96 38.44 -1.16 -27.17
C THR A 96 38.07 -0.81 -25.74
N ASP A 97 38.95 -1.10 -24.77
CA ASP A 97 38.73 -0.75 -23.37
C ASP A 97 38.45 0.75 -23.16
N ALA A 98 38.99 1.62 -24.02
CA ALA A 98 38.69 3.05 -24.04
C ALA A 98 37.22 3.33 -24.42
N GLN A 99 36.74 2.78 -25.55
CA GLN A 99 35.34 2.91 -25.98
C GLN A 99 34.38 2.29 -24.94
N ARG A 100 34.74 1.15 -24.35
CA ARG A 100 33.96 0.52 -23.29
C ARG A 100 33.84 1.39 -22.05
N ARG A 101 34.95 1.98 -21.60
CA ARG A 101 34.97 2.96 -20.49
C ARG A 101 34.11 4.17 -20.82
N GLU A 102 34.23 4.72 -22.04
CA GLU A 102 33.44 5.88 -22.46
C GLU A 102 31.94 5.57 -22.48
N ARG A 103 31.53 4.43 -23.06
CA ARG A 103 30.13 3.96 -23.07
C ARG A 103 29.59 3.78 -21.65
N LEU A 104 30.38 3.24 -20.73
CA LEU A 104 30.00 3.11 -19.32
C LEU A 104 29.92 4.47 -18.62
N ILE A 105 30.79 5.43 -18.92
CA ILE A 105 30.75 6.80 -18.40
C ILE A 105 29.50 7.53 -18.90
N ARG A 106 29.21 7.48 -20.21
CA ARG A 106 27.99 8.07 -20.80
C ARG A 106 26.73 7.48 -20.16
N LYS A 107 26.64 6.15 -20.05
CA LYS A 107 25.53 5.45 -19.37
C LYS A 107 25.42 5.84 -17.88
N ALA A 108 26.54 6.03 -17.19
CA ALA A 108 26.55 6.50 -15.80
C ALA A 108 26.09 7.97 -15.66
N GLN A 109 26.44 8.84 -16.62
CA GLN A 109 25.97 10.22 -16.69
C GLN A 109 24.45 10.26 -16.98
N GLU A 110 23.94 9.49 -17.94
CA GLU A 110 22.51 9.34 -18.19
C GLU A 110 21.74 8.84 -16.96
N LEU A 111 22.28 7.85 -16.24
CA LEU A 111 21.67 7.35 -15.01
C LEU A 111 21.70 8.38 -13.88
N ARG A 112 22.72 9.25 -13.81
CA ARG A 112 22.76 10.39 -12.88
C ARG A 112 21.71 11.43 -13.26
N ALA A 113 21.64 11.83 -14.52
CA ALA A 113 20.63 12.78 -15.03
C ALA A 113 19.20 12.30 -14.71
N LYS A 114 18.87 11.05 -15.05
CA LYS A 114 17.55 10.44 -14.75
C LYS A 114 17.24 10.40 -13.24
N ARG A 115 18.25 10.16 -12.39
CA ARG A 115 18.10 10.21 -10.92
C ARG A 115 17.90 11.64 -10.40
N GLU A 116 18.58 12.62 -10.98
CA GLU A 116 18.40 14.04 -10.64
C GLU A 116 17.04 14.56 -11.10
N GLU A 117 16.57 14.18 -12.28
CA GLU A 117 15.22 14.47 -12.78
C GLU A 117 14.16 13.87 -11.85
N ALA A 118 14.26 12.58 -11.52
CA ALA A 118 13.34 11.93 -10.57
C ALA A 118 13.35 12.61 -9.19
N LYS A 119 14.54 13.01 -8.70
CA LYS A 119 14.69 13.77 -7.44
C LYS A 119 14.09 15.17 -7.54
N LYS A 120 14.22 15.87 -8.66
CA LYS A 120 13.60 17.19 -8.90
C LYS A 120 12.07 17.07 -8.90
N VAL A 121 11.51 16.02 -9.52
CA VAL A 121 10.06 15.74 -9.52
C VAL A 121 9.54 15.41 -8.12
N ASP A 122 10.20 14.53 -7.37
CA ASP A 122 9.83 14.21 -5.98
C ASP A 122 9.94 15.44 -5.06
N ASN A 123 11.02 16.20 -5.16
CA ASN A 123 11.17 17.46 -4.42
C ASN A 123 10.06 18.47 -4.79
N GLY A 124 9.74 18.63 -6.07
CA GLY A 124 8.63 19.48 -6.54
C GLY A 124 7.30 19.08 -5.90
N ALA A 125 6.94 17.80 -6.01
CA ALA A 125 5.71 17.25 -5.42
C ALA A 125 5.66 17.39 -3.89
N ARG A 126 6.80 17.28 -3.18
CA ARG A 126 6.90 17.56 -1.74
C ARG A 126 6.71 19.05 -1.43
N HIS A 127 7.30 19.94 -2.22
CA HIS A 127 7.10 21.37 -2.08
C HIS A 127 5.65 21.78 -2.37
N ASP A 128 4.97 21.16 -3.33
CA ASP A 128 3.55 21.38 -3.61
C ASP A 128 2.65 20.91 -2.46
N ARG A 129 2.92 19.74 -1.87
CA ARG A 129 2.20 19.27 -0.66
C ARG A 129 2.40 20.22 0.52
N LEU A 130 3.65 20.55 0.84
CA LEU A 130 3.98 21.49 1.92
C LEU A 130 3.39 22.89 1.68
N PHE A 131 3.25 23.32 0.42
CA PHE A 131 2.59 24.56 0.05
C PHE A 131 1.09 24.53 0.37
N ARG A 132 0.38 23.47 -0.05
CA ARG A 132 -1.05 23.27 0.26
C ARG A 132 -1.30 23.14 1.77
N GLU A 133 -0.44 22.40 2.48
CA GLU A 133 -0.54 22.20 3.94
C GLU A 133 -0.33 23.49 4.74
N LYS A 134 0.61 24.35 4.33
CA LYS A 134 0.92 25.62 5.02
C LYS A 134 -0.13 26.71 4.82
N ILE A 135 -0.98 26.60 3.80
CA ILE A 135 -1.90 27.67 3.41
C ILE A 135 -3.31 27.31 3.83
N ASP A 136 -3.79 27.96 4.89
CA ASP A 136 -5.06 27.63 5.53
C ASP A 136 -6.27 27.74 4.60
N CYS A 137 -6.30 28.67 3.64
CA CYS A 137 -7.40 28.76 2.69
C CYS A 137 -7.45 27.54 1.74
N LEU A 138 -6.29 27.07 1.24
CA LEU A 138 -6.21 25.84 0.43
C LEU A 138 -6.61 24.63 1.27
N ARG A 139 -6.08 24.50 2.49
CA ARG A 139 -6.40 23.42 3.43
C ARG A 139 -7.89 23.35 3.78
N GLN A 140 -8.54 24.49 4.01
CA GLN A 140 -9.99 24.56 4.24
C GLN A 140 -10.78 24.20 2.98
N ALA A 141 -10.37 24.70 1.81
CA ALA A 141 -11.01 24.41 0.54
C ALA A 141 -10.93 22.91 0.18
N GLU A 142 -9.76 22.29 0.33
CA GLU A 142 -9.58 20.83 0.21
C GLU A 142 -10.48 20.05 1.16
N SER A 143 -10.54 20.44 2.44
CA SER A 143 -11.37 19.77 3.43
C SER A 143 -12.86 19.80 3.04
N ARG A 144 -13.35 20.96 2.56
CA ARG A 144 -14.73 21.08 2.05
C ARG A 144 -14.96 20.27 0.79
N LEU A 145 -14.02 20.30 -0.16
CA LEU A 145 -14.10 19.51 -1.39
C LEU A 145 -14.22 18.01 -1.08
N ARG A 146 -13.43 17.49 -0.14
CA ARG A 146 -13.51 16.09 0.31
C ARG A 146 -14.88 15.78 0.93
N VAL A 147 -15.45 16.67 1.75
CA VAL A 147 -16.80 16.51 2.30
C VAL A 147 -17.86 16.48 1.19
N MET A 148 -17.73 17.33 0.16
CA MET A 148 -18.65 17.35 -0.99
C MET A 148 -18.54 16.06 -1.81
N GLN A 149 -17.32 15.55 -2.06
CA GLN A 149 -17.09 14.28 -2.76
C GLN A 149 -17.64 13.08 -1.98
N VAL A 150 -17.45 13.04 -0.65
CA VAL A 150 -18.03 11.98 0.21
C VAL A 150 -19.56 12.06 0.24
N ALA A 151 -20.14 13.26 0.25
CA ALA A 151 -21.58 13.44 0.21
C ALA A 151 -22.17 13.00 -1.15
N ASP A 152 -21.51 13.32 -2.26
CA ASP A 152 -21.90 12.91 -3.61
C ASP A 152 -21.87 11.38 -3.77
N ALA A 153 -20.75 10.74 -3.40
CA ALA A 153 -20.62 9.28 -3.40
C ALA A 153 -21.65 8.59 -2.49
N ARG A 154 -22.09 9.25 -1.40
CA ARG A 154 -23.17 8.76 -0.55
C ARG A 154 -24.55 8.87 -1.22
N PHE A 155 -24.79 9.89 -2.04
CA PHE A 155 -26.01 9.94 -2.86
C PHE A 155 -26.04 8.81 -3.89
N ASP A 156 -24.93 8.58 -4.61
CA ASP A 156 -24.82 7.47 -5.55
C ASP A 156 -25.03 6.11 -4.85
N GLN A 157 -24.51 5.94 -3.62
CA GLN A 157 -24.75 4.74 -2.81
C GLN A 157 -26.23 4.57 -2.42
N ILE A 158 -26.93 5.66 -2.08
CA ILE A 158 -28.37 5.63 -1.76
C ILE A 158 -29.20 5.29 -3.00
N GLU A 159 -28.86 5.87 -4.16
CA GLU A 159 -29.50 5.57 -5.43
C GLU A 159 -29.29 4.09 -5.83
N ALA A 160 -28.06 3.58 -5.69
CA ALA A 160 -27.74 2.16 -5.93
C ALA A 160 -28.41 1.21 -4.92
N ALA A 161 -28.61 1.62 -3.67
CA ALA A 161 -29.37 0.84 -2.69
C ALA A 161 -30.87 0.82 -3.03
N ALA A 162 -31.42 1.95 -3.50
CA ALA A 162 -32.81 2.05 -3.92
C ALA A 162 -33.12 1.24 -5.19
N THR A 163 -32.18 1.14 -6.15
CA THR A 163 -32.35 0.28 -7.33
C THR A 163 -32.23 -1.20 -6.98
N ARG A 164 -31.29 -1.59 -6.11
CA ARG A 164 -31.21 -2.97 -5.59
C ARG A 164 -32.49 -3.39 -4.87
N LYS A 165 -32.98 -2.56 -3.95
CA LYS A 165 -34.23 -2.85 -3.23
C LYS A 165 -35.41 -3.02 -4.18
N LYS A 166 -35.52 -2.23 -5.25
CA LYS A 166 -36.58 -2.41 -6.26
C LYS A 166 -36.47 -3.76 -6.97
N ALA A 167 -35.25 -4.20 -7.31
CA ALA A 167 -35.03 -5.52 -7.91
C ALA A 167 -35.36 -6.66 -6.93
N GLU A 168 -34.96 -6.54 -5.65
CA GLU A 168 -35.34 -7.47 -4.57
C GLU A 168 -36.88 -7.51 -4.39
N ASP A 169 -37.54 -6.34 -4.31
CA ASP A 169 -39.00 -6.22 -4.24
C ASP A 169 -39.72 -6.78 -5.49
N GLU A 170 -39.05 -6.90 -6.65
CA GLU A 170 -39.59 -7.50 -7.89
C GLU A 170 -39.35 -9.02 -7.92
N GLU A 171 -38.19 -9.48 -7.46
CA GLU A 171 -37.82 -10.89 -7.29
C GLU A 171 -38.71 -11.59 -6.25
N ASP A 172 -38.93 -10.97 -5.09
CA ASP A 172 -39.85 -11.46 -4.05
C ASP A 172 -41.31 -11.56 -4.55
N LYS A 173 -41.74 -10.62 -5.40
CA LYS A 173 -43.07 -10.69 -6.04
C LYS A 173 -43.16 -11.86 -7.01
N PHE A 174 -42.11 -12.10 -7.81
CA PHE A 174 -42.05 -13.23 -8.72
C PHE A 174 -42.09 -14.57 -7.97
N PHE A 175 -41.26 -14.74 -6.93
CA PHE A 175 -41.24 -15.98 -6.14
C PHE A 175 -42.50 -16.19 -5.31
N SER A 176 -43.13 -15.15 -4.77
CA SER A 176 -44.40 -15.27 -4.06
C SER A 176 -45.55 -15.70 -4.98
N GLN A 177 -45.59 -15.22 -6.23
CA GLN A 177 -46.52 -15.71 -7.25
C GLN A 177 -46.27 -17.19 -7.57
N GLN A 178 -45.01 -17.55 -7.83
CA GLN A 178 -44.63 -18.94 -8.11
C GLN A 178 -44.99 -19.89 -6.95
N ALA A 179 -44.78 -19.46 -5.70
CA ALA A 179 -45.15 -20.22 -4.50
C ALA A 179 -46.66 -20.38 -4.37
N ALA A 180 -47.45 -19.32 -4.63
CA ALA A 180 -48.90 -19.37 -4.59
C ALA A 180 -49.48 -20.33 -5.66
N ASP A 181 -48.93 -20.30 -6.88
CA ASP A 181 -49.36 -21.21 -7.95
C ASP A 181 -48.91 -22.66 -7.71
N ALA A 182 -47.72 -22.87 -7.15
CA ALA A 182 -47.29 -24.19 -6.69
C ALA A 182 -48.20 -24.74 -5.57
N GLN A 183 -48.62 -23.89 -4.63
CA GLN A 183 -49.57 -24.26 -3.58
C GLN A 183 -50.96 -24.58 -4.14
N ARG A 184 -51.46 -23.80 -5.11
CA ARG A 184 -52.72 -24.10 -5.83
C ARG A 184 -52.66 -25.47 -6.50
N LEU A 185 -51.61 -25.75 -7.27
CA LEU A 185 -51.37 -27.04 -7.92
C LEU A 185 -51.26 -28.19 -6.91
N ALA A 186 -50.65 -27.95 -5.75
CA ALA A 186 -50.62 -28.94 -4.67
C ALA A 186 -52.02 -29.20 -4.08
N THR A 187 -52.82 -28.15 -3.82
CA THR A 187 -54.19 -28.31 -3.33
C THR A 187 -55.11 -29.00 -4.35
N GLU A 188 -54.97 -28.74 -5.65
CA GLU A 188 -55.70 -29.47 -6.70
C GLU A 188 -55.36 -30.96 -6.72
N ARG A 189 -54.08 -31.32 -6.53
CA ARG A 189 -53.66 -32.73 -6.42
C ARG A 189 -54.28 -33.41 -5.20
N VAL A 190 -54.21 -32.76 -4.03
CA VAL A 190 -54.83 -33.28 -2.80
C VAL A 190 -56.34 -33.44 -2.93
N GLN A 191 -57.02 -32.51 -3.62
CA GLN A 191 -58.45 -32.64 -3.91
C GLN A 191 -58.75 -33.83 -4.82
N ARG A 192 -58.01 -34.01 -5.92
CA ARG A 192 -58.17 -35.18 -6.81
C ARG A 192 -57.88 -36.51 -6.09
N ASP A 193 -56.86 -36.55 -5.25
CA ASP A 193 -56.54 -37.74 -4.45
C ASP A 193 -57.65 -38.06 -3.44
N LEU A 194 -58.24 -37.03 -2.81
CA LEU A 194 -59.38 -37.18 -1.90
C LEU A 194 -60.64 -37.65 -2.64
N GLU A 195 -60.92 -37.12 -3.83
CA GLU A 195 -62.02 -37.57 -4.69
C GLU A 195 -61.83 -39.03 -5.13
N LEU A 196 -60.61 -39.44 -5.50
CA LEU A 196 -60.28 -40.82 -5.83
C LEU A 196 -60.46 -41.75 -4.62
N GLN A 197 -60.05 -41.32 -3.43
CA GLN A 197 -60.28 -42.05 -2.19
C GLN A 197 -61.78 -42.19 -1.88
N TYR A 198 -62.54 -41.09 -1.94
CA TYR A 198 -63.99 -41.09 -1.73
C TYR A 198 -64.72 -42.03 -2.70
N ASN A 199 -64.41 -41.93 -3.99
CA ASN A 199 -64.98 -42.82 -5.01
C ASN A 199 -64.62 -44.30 -4.76
N ARG A 200 -63.43 -44.58 -4.22
CA ARG A 200 -63.02 -45.94 -3.85
C ARG A 200 -63.77 -46.45 -2.61
N THR A 201 -64.00 -45.62 -1.59
CA THR A 201 -64.80 -46.00 -0.42
C THR A 201 -66.28 -46.16 -0.76
N GLU A 202 -66.87 -45.33 -1.62
CA GLU A 202 -68.26 -45.51 -2.06
C GLU A 202 -68.46 -46.79 -2.86
N ARG A 203 -67.54 -47.14 -3.78
CA ARG A 203 -67.55 -48.45 -4.45
C ARG A 203 -67.49 -49.61 -3.45
N MET A 204 -66.54 -49.55 -2.51
CA MET A 204 -66.38 -50.57 -1.46
C MET A 204 -67.62 -50.69 -0.57
N LYS A 205 -68.29 -49.58 -0.22
CA LYS A 205 -69.57 -49.59 0.51
C LYS A 205 -70.67 -50.26 -0.31
N GLY A 206 -70.76 -49.97 -1.62
CA GLY A 206 -71.70 -50.61 -2.54
C GLY A 206 -71.49 -52.13 -2.61
N ASP A 207 -70.24 -52.57 -2.78
CA ASP A 207 -69.87 -53.99 -2.80
C ASP A 207 -70.21 -54.68 -1.47
N LEU A 208 -69.89 -54.04 -0.33
CA LEU A 208 -70.25 -54.54 1.01
C LEU A 208 -71.77 -54.61 1.22
N ALA A 209 -72.53 -53.60 0.77
CA ALA A 209 -73.98 -53.59 0.85
C ALA A 209 -74.60 -54.73 0.03
N ALA A 210 -74.07 -54.98 -1.18
CA ALA A 210 -74.48 -56.11 -2.02
C ALA A 210 -74.16 -57.47 -1.34
N GLN A 211 -72.99 -57.61 -0.72
CA GLN A 211 -72.63 -58.81 0.05
C GLN A 211 -73.53 -59.02 1.28
N VAL A 212 -73.86 -57.94 2.00
CA VAL A 212 -74.77 -58.00 3.16
C VAL A 212 -76.19 -58.37 2.72
N ALA A 213 -76.71 -57.80 1.64
CA ALA A 213 -78.01 -58.16 1.06
C ALA A 213 -78.04 -59.63 0.62
N GLY A 214 -77.00 -60.11 -0.09
CA GLY A 214 -76.87 -61.52 -0.46
C GLY A 214 -76.76 -62.46 0.74
N ASN A 215 -76.10 -62.04 1.84
CA ASN A 215 -76.06 -62.80 3.09
C ASN A 215 -77.41 -62.83 3.81
N GLN A 216 -78.17 -61.73 3.78
CA GLN A 216 -79.53 -61.69 4.35
C GLN A 216 -80.48 -62.57 3.55
N GLN A 217 -80.36 -62.59 2.21
CA GLN A 217 -81.15 -63.46 1.34
C GLN A 217 -80.84 -64.93 1.58
N ARG A 218 -79.56 -65.32 1.70
CA ARG A 218 -79.16 -66.68 2.09
C ARG A 218 -79.70 -67.07 3.47
N LYS A 219 -79.61 -66.19 4.47
CA LYS A 219 -80.18 -66.43 5.80
C LYS A 219 -81.71 -66.50 5.82
N ALA A 220 -82.40 -65.86 4.87
CA ALA A 220 -83.84 -66.00 4.71
C ALA A 220 -84.18 -67.39 4.13
N GLN A 221 -83.45 -67.83 3.11
CA GLN A 221 -83.57 -69.18 2.53
C GLN A 221 -83.30 -70.27 3.59
N GLU A 222 -82.19 -70.18 4.32
CA GLU A 222 -81.86 -71.10 5.43
C GLU A 222 -82.95 -71.14 6.51
N LYS A 223 -83.62 -69.99 6.79
CA LYS A 223 -84.73 -69.94 7.75
C LYS A 223 -86.01 -70.57 7.23
N ASP A 224 -86.31 -70.43 5.94
CA ASP A 224 -87.48 -71.04 5.31
C ASP A 224 -87.28 -72.55 5.13
N GLU A 225 -86.05 -73.01 4.88
CA GLU A 225 -85.66 -74.42 4.93
C GLU A 225 -85.78 -74.98 6.36
N ALA A 226 -85.16 -74.33 7.35
CA ALA A 226 -85.27 -74.74 8.76
C ALA A 226 -86.72 -74.71 9.30
N ARG A 227 -87.61 -73.89 8.73
CA ARG A 227 -89.06 -73.93 9.03
C ARG A 227 -89.73 -75.20 8.51
N ARG A 228 -89.42 -75.62 7.28
CA ARG A 228 -89.93 -76.88 6.71
C ARG A 228 -89.44 -78.08 7.51
N ASP A 229 -88.15 -78.09 7.86
CA ASP A 229 -87.56 -79.14 8.70
C ASP A 229 -88.19 -79.17 10.10
N ALA A 230 -88.52 -78.00 10.67
CA ALA A 230 -89.23 -77.92 11.95
C ALA A 230 -90.68 -78.42 11.85
N GLU A 231 -91.40 -78.15 10.75
CA GLU A 231 -92.76 -78.65 10.52
C GLU A 231 -92.79 -80.18 10.35
N GLU A 232 -91.81 -80.76 9.66
CA GLU A 232 -91.56 -82.22 9.61
C GLU A 232 -91.25 -82.77 11.02
N PHE A 233 -90.38 -82.11 11.79
CA PHE A 233 -90.06 -82.50 13.16
C PHE A 233 -91.27 -82.44 14.11
N TYR A 234 -92.13 -81.43 14.00
CA TYR A 234 -93.33 -81.31 14.82
C TYR A 234 -94.37 -82.40 14.52
N ARG A 235 -94.43 -82.94 13.29
CA ARG A 235 -95.22 -84.15 12.99
C ARG A 235 -94.71 -85.35 13.78
N LEU A 236 -93.41 -85.64 13.68
CA LEU A 236 -92.77 -86.76 14.39
C LEU A 236 -92.90 -86.62 15.93
N LEU A 237 -92.76 -85.39 16.44
CA LEU A 237 -92.90 -85.11 17.87
C LEU A 237 -94.34 -85.36 18.39
N HIS A 238 -95.37 -85.14 17.57
CA HIS A 238 -96.75 -85.46 17.95
C HIS A 238 -97.00 -86.96 18.07
N GLU A 239 -96.29 -87.78 17.29
CA GLU A 239 -96.32 -89.25 17.40
C GLU A 239 -95.61 -89.71 18.69
N GLU A 240 -94.45 -89.13 19.04
CA GLU A 240 -93.76 -89.42 20.31
C GLU A 240 -94.52 -88.92 21.55
N GLN A 241 -95.21 -87.78 21.49
CA GLN A 241 -95.94 -87.23 22.64
C GLN A 241 -97.10 -88.12 23.10
N ALA A 242 -97.69 -88.92 22.20
CA ALA A 242 -98.66 -89.95 22.58
C ALA A 242 -98.03 -91.05 23.48
N ALA A 243 -96.76 -91.37 23.27
CA ALA A 243 -96.01 -92.33 24.08
C ALA A 243 -95.47 -91.74 25.41
N GLU A 244 -95.06 -90.46 25.40
CA GLU A 244 -94.57 -89.78 26.62
C GLU A 244 -95.66 -89.44 27.65
N ALA A 245 -96.93 -89.36 27.25
CA ALA A 245 -98.04 -89.04 28.15
C ALA A 245 -98.11 -89.99 29.37
N GLN A 246 -97.77 -91.27 29.20
CA GLN A 246 -97.70 -92.25 30.30
C GLN A 246 -96.54 -91.98 31.29
N LYS A 247 -95.43 -91.38 30.84
CA LYS A 247 -94.26 -91.09 31.70
C LYS A 247 -94.44 -89.83 32.56
N LYS A 248 -95.29 -88.87 32.16
CA LYS A 248 -95.46 -87.59 32.85
C LYS A 248 -96.18 -87.66 34.21
N LEU A 249 -96.94 -88.72 34.49
CA LEU A 249 -97.54 -88.94 35.81
C LEU A 249 -96.47 -89.12 36.91
N ALA A 250 -95.34 -89.76 36.60
CA ALA A 250 -94.28 -90.07 37.56
C ALA A 250 -93.36 -88.88 37.94
N ARG A 251 -93.46 -87.72 37.27
CA ARG A 251 -92.61 -86.53 37.56
C ARG A 251 -93.29 -85.47 38.43
N ARG A 252 -94.61 -85.52 38.62
CA ARG A 252 -95.35 -84.47 39.36
C ARG A 252 -95.11 -84.44 40.88
N GLU A 253 -94.55 -85.52 41.45
CA GLU A 253 -94.28 -85.59 42.89
C GLU A 253 -92.96 -84.91 43.32
N LYS A 254 -91.99 -84.73 42.40
CA LYS A 254 -90.62 -84.29 42.77
C LYS A 254 -90.39 -82.79 42.86
N ASN A 255 -91.28 -81.94 42.33
CA ASN A 255 -91.04 -80.49 42.22
C ASN A 255 -91.71 -79.62 43.32
N ARG A 256 -92.26 -80.22 44.40
CA ARG A 256 -92.95 -79.46 45.48
C ARG A 256 -92.05 -79.01 46.64
N THR A 257 -90.76 -79.35 46.63
CA THR A 257 -89.82 -79.11 47.74
C THR A 257 -88.89 -77.91 47.55
N ILE A 258 -88.43 -77.62 46.32
CA ILE A 258 -87.24 -76.76 46.09
C ILE A 258 -87.48 -75.24 46.26
N VAL A 259 -88.68 -74.73 45.96
CA VAL A 259 -88.87 -73.25 45.85
C VAL A 259 -89.01 -72.53 47.20
N ARG A 260 -89.12 -73.27 48.32
CA ARG A 260 -89.25 -72.66 49.66
C ARG A 260 -87.94 -72.08 50.21
N GLU A 261 -86.78 -72.45 49.66
CA GLU A 261 -85.45 -72.12 50.21
C GLU A 261 -84.85 -70.82 49.64
N MET A 262 -85.50 -70.20 48.64
CA MET A 262 -84.92 -69.07 47.89
C MET A 262 -85.29 -67.68 48.43
N MET A 263 -86.10 -67.59 49.50
CA MET A 263 -86.59 -66.31 50.06
C MET A 263 -85.72 -65.72 51.19
N GLU A 264 -84.90 -66.53 51.88
CA GLU A 264 -84.23 -66.09 53.13
C GLU A 264 -82.88 -65.39 52.92
N ILE A 265 -82.25 -65.54 51.74
CA ILE A 265 -80.87 -65.07 51.47
C ILE A 265 -80.78 -63.55 51.19
N ASN A 266 -81.91 -62.87 50.92
CA ASN A 266 -81.89 -61.49 50.39
C ASN A 266 -81.88 -60.38 51.48
N ASP A 267 -82.32 -60.69 52.70
CA ASP A 267 -82.50 -59.67 53.76
C ASP A 267 -81.20 -59.30 54.52
N GLU A 268 -80.14 -60.11 54.42
CA GLU A 268 -78.88 -59.87 55.14
C GLU A 268 -78.00 -58.80 54.45
N LEU A 269 -78.12 -58.63 53.14
CA LEU A 269 -77.24 -57.75 52.35
C LEU A 269 -77.48 -56.25 52.61
N GLN A 270 -78.62 -55.89 53.21
CA GLN A 270 -79.04 -54.48 53.33
C GLN A 270 -78.45 -53.76 54.56
N LYS A 271 -78.01 -54.50 55.59
CA LYS A 271 -77.57 -53.93 56.88
C LYS A 271 -76.11 -53.45 56.91
N THR A 272 -75.25 -53.96 56.02
CA THR A 272 -73.82 -53.64 56.00
C THR A 272 -73.51 -52.24 55.47
N ARG A 273 -74.27 -51.75 54.48
CA ARG A 273 -74.03 -50.45 53.82
C ARG A 273 -74.29 -49.21 54.68
N GLN A 274 -75.00 -49.34 55.81
CA GLN A 274 -75.30 -48.18 56.68
C GLN A 274 -74.16 -47.82 57.63
N GLN A 275 -73.19 -48.71 57.86
CA GLN A 275 -72.12 -48.49 58.84
C GLN A 275 -70.89 -47.76 58.26
N GLU A 276 -70.68 -47.79 56.95
CA GLU A 276 -69.55 -47.12 56.29
C GLU A 276 -69.72 -45.59 56.20
N TYR A 277 -70.96 -45.10 56.17
CA TYR A 277 -71.27 -43.68 55.92
C TYR A 277 -71.01 -42.75 57.13
N ASP A 278 -71.06 -43.28 58.35
CA ASP A 278 -70.84 -42.51 59.59
C ASP A 278 -69.35 -42.35 59.96
N ALA A 279 -68.45 -43.11 59.32
CA ALA A 279 -67.01 -43.02 59.55
C ALA A 279 -66.39 -41.75 58.90
N LEU A 280 -66.71 -41.48 57.62
CA LEU A 280 -66.13 -40.35 56.88
C LEU A 280 -66.41 -38.98 57.54
N ARG A 281 -67.54 -38.81 58.21
CA ARG A 281 -67.93 -37.53 58.84
C ARG A 281 -67.06 -37.09 60.01
N LYS A 282 -66.14 -37.94 60.50
CA LYS A 282 -65.22 -37.58 61.59
C LYS A 282 -63.87 -37.06 61.07
N GLU A 283 -63.34 -37.60 59.98
CA GLU A 283 -62.05 -37.19 59.40
C GLU A 283 -62.10 -35.75 58.84
N ASP A 284 -63.19 -35.38 58.14
CA ASP A 284 -63.37 -34.03 57.58
C ASP A 284 -63.32 -32.90 58.64
N LYS A 285 -63.65 -33.23 59.89
CA LYS A 285 -63.72 -32.24 60.97
C LYS A 285 -62.34 -31.94 61.57
N GLU A 286 -61.44 -32.93 61.59
CA GLU A 286 -60.07 -32.79 62.12
C GLU A 286 -59.16 -32.04 61.13
N GLN A 287 -59.41 -32.17 59.81
CA GLN A 287 -58.66 -31.44 58.78
C GLN A 287 -58.92 -29.92 58.79
N LEU A 288 -60.13 -29.49 59.16
CA LEU A 288 -60.49 -28.06 59.25
C LEU A 288 -59.79 -27.34 60.42
N ASP A 289 -59.66 -27.99 61.58
CA ASP A 289 -58.99 -27.40 62.75
C ASP A 289 -57.46 -27.29 62.55
N ALA A 290 -56.84 -28.20 61.77
CA ALA A 290 -55.43 -28.13 61.40
C ALA A 290 -55.10 -26.91 60.51
N ILE A 291 -56.00 -26.55 59.58
CA ILE A 291 -55.82 -25.39 58.67
C ILE A 291 -56.01 -24.06 59.42
N LEU A 292 -56.90 -24.00 60.42
CA LEU A 292 -57.05 -22.82 61.27
C LEU A 292 -55.87 -22.59 62.23
N ALA A 293 -55.08 -23.64 62.51
CA ALA A 293 -53.84 -23.53 63.28
C ALA A 293 -52.66 -22.98 62.46
N SER A 294 -52.50 -23.38 61.19
CA SER A 294 -51.42 -22.88 60.33
C SER A 294 -51.56 -21.39 60.02
N ILE A 295 -52.78 -20.93 59.71
CA ILE A 295 -53.06 -19.51 59.40
C ILE A 295 -52.70 -18.57 60.58
N LYS A 296 -52.80 -19.05 61.83
CA LYS A 296 -52.36 -18.28 63.01
C LYS A 296 -50.84 -18.24 63.15
N ALA A 297 -50.14 -19.31 62.79
CA ALA A 297 -48.67 -19.34 62.82
C ALA A 297 -48.05 -18.39 61.77
N ASP A 298 -48.63 -18.34 60.57
CA ASP A 298 -48.15 -17.47 59.49
C ASP A 298 -48.32 -15.97 59.82
N GLN A 299 -49.43 -15.58 60.47
CA GLN A 299 -49.64 -14.20 60.94
C GLN A 299 -48.64 -13.75 62.03
N GLU A 300 -48.12 -14.67 62.85
CA GLU A 300 -47.03 -14.36 63.78
C GLU A 300 -45.66 -14.28 63.09
N ALA A 301 -45.45 -15.08 62.05
CA ALA A 301 -44.22 -15.04 61.25
C ALA A 301 -44.08 -13.71 60.50
N GLU A 302 -45.13 -13.24 59.82
CA GLU A 302 -45.12 -11.92 59.13
C GLU A 302 -44.87 -10.75 60.10
N ARG A 303 -45.44 -10.79 61.31
CA ARG A 303 -45.18 -9.76 62.34
C ARG A 303 -43.73 -9.73 62.79
N LYS A 304 -43.09 -10.90 62.97
CA LYS A 304 -41.67 -11.03 63.31
C LYS A 304 -40.77 -10.58 62.14
N GLU A 305 -41.15 -10.86 60.90
CA GLU A 305 -40.39 -10.42 59.73
C GLU A 305 -40.47 -8.89 59.54
N LYS A 306 -41.65 -8.30 59.71
CA LYS A 306 -41.87 -6.85 59.61
C LYS A 306 -41.10 -6.08 60.70
N GLN A 307 -40.99 -6.64 61.92
CA GLN A 307 -40.13 -6.10 62.98
C GLN A 307 -38.63 -6.25 62.65
N ARG A 308 -38.21 -7.36 62.03
CA ARG A 308 -36.82 -7.53 61.56
C ARG A 308 -36.43 -6.54 60.46
N ARG A 309 -37.33 -6.25 59.51
CA ARG A 309 -37.09 -5.24 58.46
C ARG A 309 -36.93 -3.83 59.05
N MET A 310 -37.83 -3.42 59.97
CA MET A 310 -37.71 -2.15 60.70
C MET A 310 -36.41 -2.04 61.51
N ALA A 311 -35.97 -3.13 62.16
CA ALA A 311 -34.70 -3.15 62.90
C ALA A 311 -33.48 -3.07 61.96
N ALA A 312 -33.54 -3.69 60.78
CA ALA A 312 -32.48 -3.61 59.77
C ALA A 312 -32.36 -2.21 59.15
N GLU A 313 -33.48 -1.54 58.87
CA GLU A 313 -33.49 -0.14 58.40
C GLU A 313 -32.94 0.82 59.45
N GLN A 314 -33.27 0.63 60.74
CA GLN A 314 -32.70 1.43 61.83
C GLN A 314 -31.19 1.19 62.01
N LEU A 315 -30.70 -0.03 61.75
CA LEU A 315 -29.27 -0.33 61.77
C LEU A 315 -28.55 0.34 60.58
N GLN A 316 -29.10 0.24 59.36
CA GLN A 316 -28.57 0.93 58.19
C GLN A 316 -28.55 2.46 58.36
N MET A 317 -29.56 3.06 58.98
CA MET A 317 -29.56 4.50 59.27
C MET A 317 -28.48 4.91 60.28
N ARG A 318 -28.16 4.07 61.27
CA ARG A 318 -27.04 4.29 62.19
C ARG A 318 -25.69 4.14 61.50
N ASP A 319 -25.52 3.12 60.65
CA ASP A 319 -24.29 2.95 59.87
C ASP A 319 -24.08 4.10 58.88
N LEU A 320 -25.14 4.61 58.25
CA LEU A 320 -25.06 5.78 57.37
C LEU A 320 -24.63 7.05 58.14
N GLN A 321 -25.15 7.26 59.35
CA GLN A 321 -24.71 8.34 60.24
C GLN A 321 -23.24 8.17 60.67
N HIS A 322 -22.80 6.94 60.95
CA HIS A 322 -21.42 6.65 61.34
C HIS A 322 -20.43 6.85 60.17
N GLN A 323 -20.83 6.52 58.94
CA GLN A 323 -20.04 6.79 57.72
C GLN A 323 -19.99 8.29 57.38
N MET A 324 -21.06 9.04 57.63
CA MET A 324 -21.06 10.50 57.47
C MET A 324 -20.17 11.20 58.50
N ALA A 325 -20.10 10.70 59.75
CA ALA A 325 -19.15 11.17 60.75
C ALA A 325 -17.68 10.91 60.32
N GLN A 326 -17.34 9.67 59.94
CA GLN A 326 -15.99 9.32 59.48
C GLN A 326 -15.55 10.12 58.23
N ARG A 327 -16.46 10.48 57.33
CA ARG A 327 -16.15 11.35 56.19
C ARG A 327 -15.86 12.79 56.61
N LYS A 328 -16.51 13.28 57.67
CA LYS A 328 -16.29 14.64 58.19
C LYS A 328 -14.95 14.74 58.92
N ASP A 329 -14.58 13.73 59.70
CA ASP A 329 -13.28 13.67 60.39
C ASP A 329 -12.11 13.53 59.39
N ASN A 330 -12.30 12.74 58.32
CA ASN A 330 -11.28 12.59 57.27
C ASN A 330 -11.11 13.85 56.39
N SER A 331 -12.16 14.67 56.17
CA SER A 331 -11.96 15.97 55.49
C SER A 331 -11.19 16.93 56.39
N HIS A 332 -11.53 17.01 57.68
CA HIS A 332 -10.89 17.92 58.62
C HIS A 332 -9.39 17.60 58.85
N ALA A 333 -9.01 16.33 58.72
CA ALA A 333 -7.61 15.89 58.74
C ALA A 333 -6.84 16.28 57.46
N LEU A 334 -7.48 16.21 56.27
CA LEU A 334 -6.88 16.67 55.02
C LEU A 334 -6.74 18.20 54.97
N ASP A 335 -7.74 18.94 55.43
CA ASP A 335 -7.70 20.40 55.49
C ASP A 335 -6.59 20.89 56.44
N LYS A 336 -6.41 20.25 57.61
CA LYS A 336 -5.27 20.55 58.50
C LYS A 336 -3.91 20.30 57.86
N MET A 337 -3.76 19.20 57.12
CA MET A 337 -2.51 18.93 56.40
C MET A 337 -2.23 20.01 55.35
N TRP A 338 -3.26 20.52 54.66
CA TRP A 338 -3.14 21.62 53.69
C TRP A 338 -2.85 22.98 54.36
N GLU A 339 -3.42 23.25 55.53
CA GLU A 339 -3.09 24.44 56.34
C GLU A 339 -1.63 24.39 56.82
N GLU A 340 -1.16 23.24 57.33
CA GLU A 340 0.24 23.05 57.73
C GLU A 340 1.22 23.13 56.54
N GLU A 341 0.87 22.60 55.37
CA GLU A 341 1.70 22.74 54.16
C GLU A 341 1.75 24.21 53.70
N ASN A 342 0.63 24.94 53.76
CA ASN A 342 0.57 26.37 53.45
C ASN A 342 1.35 27.21 54.45
N GLU A 343 1.26 26.95 55.76
CA GLU A 343 2.10 27.61 56.76
C GLU A 343 3.59 27.37 56.49
N LYS A 344 4.00 26.13 56.17
CA LYS A 344 5.40 25.82 55.82
C LYS A 344 5.86 26.60 54.57
N GLN A 345 4.98 26.84 53.59
CA GLN A 345 5.29 27.66 52.42
C GLN A 345 5.31 29.17 52.74
N TRP A 346 4.41 29.66 53.60
CA TRP A 346 4.41 31.05 54.06
C TRP A 346 5.66 31.36 54.89
N ARG A 347 6.01 30.53 55.88
CA ARG A 347 7.25 30.70 56.67
C ARG A 347 8.51 30.66 55.79
N LYS A 348 8.52 29.90 54.69
CA LYS A 348 9.62 29.94 53.71
C LYS A 348 9.70 31.27 52.95
N ARG A 349 8.55 31.83 52.54
CA ARG A 349 8.50 33.15 51.87
C ARG A 349 8.86 34.28 52.81
N GLU A 350 8.40 34.22 54.06
CA GLU A 350 8.70 35.19 55.11
C GLU A 350 10.20 35.17 55.47
N ALA A 351 10.78 33.98 55.67
CA ALA A 351 12.22 33.85 55.88
C ALA A 351 13.07 34.32 54.67
N GLN A 352 12.58 34.16 53.43
CA GLN A 352 13.21 34.73 52.25
C GLN A 352 13.10 36.26 52.21
N TRP A 353 11.94 36.81 52.59
CA TRP A 353 11.70 38.25 52.67
C TRP A 353 12.60 38.91 53.72
N ASP A 354 12.68 38.34 54.93
CA ASP A 354 13.54 38.85 56.01
C ASP A 354 15.04 38.76 55.64
N ALA A 355 15.46 37.67 55.00
CA ALA A 355 16.82 37.53 54.49
C ALA A 355 17.15 38.58 53.42
N ASP A 356 16.20 38.95 52.56
CA ASP A 356 16.38 39.99 51.56
C ASP A 356 16.29 41.41 52.15
N GLN A 357 15.48 41.65 53.18
CA GLN A 357 15.51 42.92 53.91
C GLN A 357 16.83 43.10 54.68
N ALA A 358 17.34 42.06 55.35
CA ALA A 358 18.65 42.11 55.99
C ALA A 358 19.80 42.38 54.99
N LYS A 359 19.72 41.86 53.76
CA LYS A 359 20.65 42.20 52.67
C LYS A 359 20.49 43.66 52.20
N ARG A 360 19.26 44.17 52.12
CA ARG A 360 19.00 45.58 51.78
C ARG A 360 19.56 46.53 52.83
N ASP A 361 19.36 46.24 54.11
CA ASP A 361 19.87 47.06 55.22
C ASP A 361 21.40 47.04 55.32
N THR A 362 22.04 45.89 55.09
CA THR A 362 23.51 45.79 55.02
C THR A 362 24.07 46.51 53.79
N LEU A 363 23.41 46.41 52.62
CA LEU A 363 23.76 47.20 51.45
C LEU A 363 23.62 48.71 51.72
N LEU A 364 22.55 49.13 52.40
CA LEU A 364 22.28 50.54 52.70
C LEU A 364 23.31 51.11 53.69
N ARG A 365 23.72 50.33 54.70
CA ARG A 365 24.88 50.66 55.56
C ARG A 365 26.17 50.81 54.75
N ASN A 366 26.47 49.88 53.84
CA ASN A 366 27.69 49.93 53.02
C ASN A 366 27.71 51.15 52.09
N ILE A 367 26.57 51.53 51.50
CA ILE A 367 26.43 52.74 50.68
C ILE A 367 26.69 54.00 51.52
N LEU A 368 26.16 54.08 52.74
CA LEU A 368 26.39 55.22 53.63
C LEU A 368 27.86 55.33 54.07
N ILE A 369 28.54 54.21 54.34
CA ILE A 369 29.98 54.18 54.64
C ILE A 369 30.79 54.65 53.43
N ALA A 370 30.55 54.08 52.24
CA ALA A 370 31.26 54.46 51.01
C ALA A 370 31.03 55.94 50.64
N ARG A 371 29.82 56.46 50.83
CA ARG A 371 29.50 57.87 50.58
C ARG A 371 30.24 58.80 51.54
N ARG A 372 30.44 58.40 52.80
CA ARG A 372 31.23 59.16 53.78
C ARG A 372 32.71 59.18 53.39
N GLN A 373 33.24 58.07 52.89
CA GLN A 373 34.62 57.96 52.40
C GLN A 373 34.89 58.90 51.20
N GLN A 374 34.04 58.84 50.16
CA GLN A 374 34.17 59.66 48.94
C GLN A 374 34.21 61.17 49.20
N ILE A 375 33.54 61.65 50.25
CA ILE A 375 33.53 63.09 50.62
C ILE A 375 34.88 63.51 51.25
N LEU A 376 35.54 62.61 51.97
CA LEU A 376 36.87 62.84 52.54
C LEU A 376 37.94 62.82 51.44
N ASP A 377 37.90 61.84 50.54
CA ASP A 377 38.87 61.69 49.45
C ASP A 377 38.86 62.90 48.50
N LYS A 378 37.66 63.37 48.10
CA LYS A 378 37.51 64.56 47.26
C LYS A 378 38.04 65.84 47.90
N ARG A 379 37.96 65.98 49.24
CA ARG A 379 38.57 67.12 49.95
C ARG A 379 40.10 67.06 49.93
N GLN A 380 40.70 65.87 49.95
CA GLN A 380 42.16 65.72 49.87
C GLN A 380 42.70 65.93 48.45
N GLN A 381 41.98 65.51 47.41
CA GLN A 381 42.39 65.74 46.01
C GLN A 381 42.36 67.23 45.64
N ALA A 382 41.29 67.95 45.98
CA ALA A 382 41.17 69.39 45.69
C ALA A 382 42.33 70.24 46.25
N ALA A 383 42.95 69.81 47.35
CA ALA A 383 44.12 70.49 47.94
C ALA A 383 45.43 70.24 47.17
N LYS A 384 45.55 69.12 46.42
CA LYS A 384 46.74 68.77 45.63
C LYS A 384 46.73 69.46 44.27
N ASP A 385 45.60 69.43 43.57
CA ASP A 385 45.46 69.98 42.21
C ASP A 385 45.71 71.50 42.16
N ALA A 386 45.38 72.22 43.24
CA ALA A 386 45.61 73.66 43.38
C ALA A 386 47.11 74.04 43.48
N MET A 387 47.99 73.09 43.79
CA MET A 387 49.43 73.30 43.93
C MET A 387 50.17 73.09 42.61
N GLN A 388 49.72 72.13 41.79
CA GLN A 388 50.34 71.81 40.50
C GLN A 388 50.17 72.91 39.46
N ARG A 389 48.96 73.49 39.32
CA ARG A 389 48.66 74.51 38.30
C ARG A 389 49.55 75.75 38.38
N LYS A 390 50.07 76.10 39.56
CA LYS A 390 50.97 77.25 39.74
C LYS A 390 52.36 77.05 39.13
N LEU A 391 52.79 75.79 38.95
CA LEU A 391 54.09 75.47 38.36
C LEU A 391 54.02 75.48 36.82
N GLU A 392 52.90 75.03 36.26
CA GLU A 392 52.67 74.93 34.80
C GLU A 392 52.61 76.32 34.13
N ASP A 393 52.00 77.31 34.79
CA ASP A 393 51.89 78.69 34.28
C ASP A 393 53.27 79.39 34.15
N GLU A 394 54.25 79.05 34.99
CA GLU A 394 55.60 79.66 34.97
C GLU A 394 56.53 79.08 33.89
N GLU A 395 56.23 77.88 33.38
CA GLU A 395 56.95 77.27 32.27
C GLU A 395 56.43 77.77 30.91
N PHE A 396 55.11 77.96 30.80
CA PHE A 396 54.46 78.43 29.57
C PHE A 396 54.92 79.84 29.12
N LEU A 397 55.24 80.73 30.06
CA LEU A 397 55.72 82.09 29.73
C LEU A 397 57.14 82.12 29.13
N LYS A 398 57.93 81.04 29.25
CA LYS A 398 59.32 80.98 28.77
C LYS A 398 59.45 80.51 27.31
N SER A 399 58.46 79.80 26.78
CA SER A 399 58.50 79.26 25.41
C SER A 399 58.17 80.31 24.34
N LEU A 400 57.34 81.31 24.66
CA LEU A 400 56.89 82.37 23.75
C LEU A 400 57.98 83.33 23.24
N ALA A 401 59.21 83.26 23.76
CA ALA A 401 60.27 84.24 23.47
C ALA A 401 61.14 83.92 22.24
N ASN A 402 61.03 82.73 21.64
CA ASN A 402 62.09 82.18 20.76
C ASN A 402 61.69 81.85 19.31
N GLU A 403 60.46 82.10 18.87
CA GLU A 403 60.03 81.73 17.50
C GLU A 403 60.06 82.92 16.52
N ARG A 404 60.76 82.72 15.39
CA ARG A 404 60.92 83.69 14.31
C ARG A 404 60.60 83.02 12.97
N ASP A 405 59.63 83.57 12.24
CA ASP A 405 59.33 83.34 10.81
C ASP A 405 59.33 81.90 10.26
N ILE A 406 58.56 80.99 10.89
CA ILE A 406 58.10 79.74 10.27
C ILE A 406 56.83 79.97 9.42
N ASP A 407 56.10 81.06 9.67
CA ASP A 407 54.75 81.32 9.18
C ASP A 407 54.59 81.43 7.64
N ALA A 408 55.64 81.83 6.92
CA ALA A 408 55.52 82.07 5.47
C ALA A 408 55.45 80.75 4.67
N GLU A 409 56.40 79.84 4.91
CA GLU A 409 56.40 78.53 4.25
C GLU A 409 55.24 77.65 4.71
N GLU A 410 54.87 77.73 5.99
CA GLU A 410 53.70 77.01 6.48
C GLU A 410 52.40 77.49 5.83
N ARG A 411 52.22 78.79 5.57
CA ARG A 411 51.02 79.29 4.87
C ARG A 411 50.87 78.67 3.48
N GLU A 412 51.95 78.54 2.71
CA GLU A 412 51.87 77.86 1.41
C GLU A 412 51.58 76.37 1.52
N ARG A 413 52.26 75.66 2.44
CA ARG A 413 52.03 74.23 2.67
C ARG A 413 50.59 73.97 3.12
N ARG A 414 50.06 74.80 4.04
CA ARG A 414 48.66 74.80 4.50
C ARG A 414 47.69 75.02 3.33
N MET A 415 47.97 75.95 2.40
CA MET A 415 47.09 76.20 1.24
C MET A 415 47.07 75.07 0.19
N ARG A 416 48.19 74.36 -0.02
CA ARG A 416 48.23 73.17 -0.90
C ARG A 416 47.47 72.01 -0.26
N LEU A 417 47.77 71.72 1.01
CA LEU A 417 47.07 70.71 1.81
C LEU A 417 45.55 70.99 1.86
N LEU A 418 45.13 72.25 2.00
CA LEU A 418 43.72 72.63 2.01
C LEU A 418 43.01 72.30 0.68
N LYS A 419 43.68 72.51 -0.47
CA LYS A 419 43.12 72.11 -1.78
C LYS A 419 43.04 70.60 -1.95
N GLU A 420 44.08 69.87 -1.54
CA GLU A 420 44.10 68.40 -1.59
C GLU A 420 43.04 67.78 -0.67
N THR A 421 42.90 68.29 0.55
CA THR A 421 41.83 67.87 1.49
C THR A 421 40.44 68.26 0.99
N GLN A 422 40.27 69.41 0.32
CA GLN A 422 39.01 69.78 -0.32
C GLN A 422 38.65 68.78 -1.43
N GLN A 423 39.57 68.48 -2.35
CA GLN A 423 39.34 67.50 -3.42
C GLN A 423 39.04 66.10 -2.86
N TYR A 424 39.75 65.69 -1.80
CA TYR A 424 39.48 64.43 -1.10
C TYR A 424 38.10 64.42 -0.44
N LEU A 425 37.67 65.52 0.18
CA LEU A 425 36.36 65.66 0.79
C LEU A 425 35.24 65.66 -0.27
N GLU A 426 35.41 66.35 -1.39
CA GLU A 426 34.49 66.35 -2.52
C GLU A 426 34.35 64.92 -3.11
N MET A 427 35.46 64.21 -3.31
CA MET A 427 35.46 62.80 -3.71
C MET A 427 34.73 61.91 -2.68
N GLN A 428 34.95 62.14 -1.37
CA GLN A 428 34.28 61.38 -0.31
C GLN A 428 32.77 61.68 -0.26
N ILE A 429 32.35 62.92 -0.53
CA ILE A 429 30.95 63.33 -0.65
C ILE A 429 30.31 62.67 -1.87
N GLN A 430 30.94 62.71 -3.05
CA GLN A 430 30.45 62.06 -4.26
C GLN A 430 30.33 60.55 -4.08
N ARG A 431 31.35 59.91 -3.47
CA ARG A 431 31.31 58.48 -3.15
C ARG A 431 30.17 58.15 -2.20
N ARG A 432 29.99 58.90 -1.11
CA ARG A 432 28.87 58.70 -0.16
C ARG A 432 27.51 58.97 -0.80
N ALA A 433 27.41 59.89 -1.76
CA ALA A 433 26.19 60.11 -2.52
C ALA A 433 25.88 58.92 -3.44
N ALA A 434 26.88 58.42 -4.18
CA ALA A 434 26.75 57.24 -5.04
C ALA A 434 26.43 55.96 -4.24
N GLU A 435 27.04 55.77 -3.07
CA GLU A 435 26.72 54.68 -2.13
C GLU A 435 25.25 54.79 -1.65
N ARG A 436 24.78 55.96 -1.22
CA ARG A 436 23.36 56.16 -0.86
C ARG A 436 22.40 55.94 -2.03
N GLU A 437 22.75 56.37 -3.24
CA GLU A 437 21.94 56.13 -4.44
C GLU A 437 21.94 54.66 -4.86
N ALA A 438 23.02 53.93 -4.61
CA ALA A 438 23.07 52.48 -4.79
C ALA A 438 22.19 51.78 -3.74
N ASP A 439 22.28 52.17 -2.46
CA ASP A 439 21.43 51.63 -1.38
C ASP A 439 19.93 51.90 -1.63
N LEU A 440 19.57 53.12 -2.06
CA LEU A 440 18.19 53.48 -2.39
C LEU A 440 17.67 52.71 -3.61
N ARG A 441 18.51 52.47 -4.62
CA ARG A 441 18.17 51.60 -5.76
C ARG A 441 18.02 50.15 -5.32
N GLY A 442 18.94 49.64 -4.49
CA GLY A 442 18.92 48.29 -3.92
C GLY A 442 17.63 48.02 -3.15
N ARG A 443 17.27 48.90 -2.20
CA ARG A 443 15.99 48.83 -1.47
C ARG A 443 14.77 48.89 -2.38
N ARG A 444 14.83 49.67 -3.46
CA ARG A 444 13.74 49.76 -4.44
C ARG A 444 13.62 48.46 -5.26
N SER A 445 14.72 47.85 -5.68
CA SER A 445 14.71 46.54 -6.33
C SER A 445 14.22 45.44 -5.39
N GLU A 446 14.71 45.40 -4.15
CA GLU A 446 14.27 44.44 -3.13
C GLU A 446 12.75 44.54 -2.89
N LEU A 447 12.20 45.75 -2.81
CA LEU A 447 10.76 45.95 -2.67
C LEU A 447 9.98 45.48 -3.91
N THR A 448 10.48 45.74 -5.12
CA THR A 448 9.82 45.22 -6.34
C THR A 448 9.93 43.71 -6.47
N ASP A 449 11.02 43.11 -6.02
CA ASP A 449 11.23 41.66 -6.03
C ASP A 449 10.34 40.98 -4.99
N GLN A 450 10.18 41.57 -3.80
CA GLN A 450 9.21 41.14 -2.79
C GLN A 450 7.77 41.19 -3.34
N GLN A 451 7.36 42.30 -3.96
CA GLN A 451 6.04 42.43 -4.59
C GLN A 451 5.84 41.44 -5.75
N ALA A 452 6.89 41.12 -6.50
CA ALA A 452 6.83 40.12 -7.57
C ALA A 452 6.67 38.69 -6.99
N LEU A 453 7.37 38.37 -5.90
CA LEU A 453 7.21 37.10 -5.19
C LEU A 453 5.82 36.98 -4.55
N GLU A 454 5.32 38.02 -3.88
CA GLU A 454 3.96 38.05 -3.31
C GLU A 454 2.90 37.76 -4.38
N LYS A 455 2.98 38.43 -5.54
CA LYS A 455 2.10 38.16 -6.69
C LYS A 455 2.23 36.72 -7.21
N GLN A 456 3.44 36.18 -7.31
CA GLN A 456 3.63 34.77 -7.70
C GLN A 456 3.01 33.79 -6.67
N TYR A 457 3.06 34.14 -5.38
CA TYR A 457 2.40 33.39 -4.31
C TYR A 457 0.88 33.48 -4.43
N GLU A 458 0.32 34.68 -4.61
CA GLU A 458 -1.12 34.90 -4.84
C GLU A 458 -1.63 34.17 -6.09
N ASP A 459 -0.94 34.29 -7.22
CA ASP A 459 -1.25 33.58 -8.47
C ASP A 459 -1.24 32.06 -8.29
N ARG A 460 -0.29 31.53 -7.51
CA ARG A 460 -0.21 30.10 -7.21
C ARG A 460 -1.36 29.65 -6.31
N ILE A 461 -1.74 30.44 -5.31
CA ILE A 461 -2.94 30.17 -4.50
C ILE A 461 -4.20 30.21 -5.38
N ALA A 462 -4.33 31.20 -6.27
CA ALA A 462 -5.46 31.32 -7.17
C ALA A 462 -5.58 30.13 -8.14
N LYS A 463 -4.47 29.66 -8.70
CA LYS A 463 -4.42 28.45 -9.55
C LYS A 463 -4.82 27.19 -8.78
N GLU A 464 -4.28 26.99 -7.57
CA GLU A 464 -4.64 25.85 -6.73
C GLU A 464 -6.12 25.91 -6.30
N MET A 465 -6.64 27.08 -5.92
CA MET A 465 -8.06 27.28 -5.65
C MET A 465 -8.94 26.96 -6.87
N ALA A 466 -8.54 27.39 -8.07
CA ALA A 466 -9.26 27.09 -9.31
C ALA A 466 -9.27 25.59 -9.63
N ASN A 467 -8.16 24.88 -9.39
CA ASN A 467 -8.07 23.43 -9.53
C ASN A 467 -9.03 22.70 -8.56
N LEU A 468 -9.11 23.16 -7.31
CA LEU A 468 -10.05 22.60 -6.32
C LEU A 468 -11.51 22.91 -6.67
N GLU A 469 -11.80 24.11 -7.17
CA GLU A 469 -13.12 24.50 -7.66
C GLU A 469 -13.57 23.65 -8.87
N ALA A 470 -12.65 23.36 -9.81
CA ALA A 470 -12.91 22.47 -10.95
C ALA A 470 -13.10 21.00 -10.58
N ALA A 471 -12.52 20.55 -9.46
CA ALA A 471 -12.62 19.17 -8.97
C ALA A 471 -13.92 18.87 -8.19
N LYS A 472 -14.85 19.83 -8.11
CA LYS A 472 -16.15 19.66 -7.44
C LYS A 472 -17.05 18.65 -8.16
N PRO A 473 -17.82 17.84 -7.42
CA PRO A 473 -18.92 17.08 -8.01
C PRO A 473 -20.00 17.99 -8.60
N SER A 474 -20.66 17.53 -9.67
CA SER A 474 -21.65 18.31 -10.43
C SER A 474 -22.79 18.83 -9.55
N ARG A 475 -23.30 17.99 -8.64
CA ARG A 475 -24.37 18.31 -7.65
C ARG A 475 -24.04 19.52 -6.76
N TYR A 476 -22.75 19.86 -6.61
CA TYR A 476 -22.26 20.92 -5.71
C TYR A 476 -21.49 22.04 -6.41
N SER A 477 -21.52 22.11 -7.74
CA SER A 477 -20.83 23.13 -8.55
C SER A 477 -21.09 24.57 -8.07
N HIS A 478 -22.32 24.89 -7.65
CA HIS A 478 -22.71 26.22 -7.16
C HIS A 478 -22.32 26.54 -5.69
N VAL A 479 -21.81 25.56 -4.93
CA VAL A 479 -21.46 25.75 -3.51
C VAL A 479 -19.99 26.19 -3.40
N PRO A 480 -19.65 27.38 -2.86
CA PRO A 480 -18.27 27.86 -2.82
C PRO A 480 -17.42 27.09 -1.78
N LEU A 481 -16.16 26.79 -2.11
CA LEU A 481 -15.27 26.05 -1.19
C LEU A 481 -14.94 26.87 0.07
N LEU A 482 -14.75 28.18 -0.07
CA LEU A 482 -14.50 29.09 1.06
C LEU A 482 -15.78 29.81 1.51
N PRO A 483 -15.96 30.07 2.81
CA PRO A 483 -17.10 30.85 3.28
C PRO A 483 -16.97 32.29 2.77
N SER A 484 -18.08 32.91 2.37
CA SER A 484 -18.09 34.34 2.05
C SER A 484 -17.62 35.14 3.26
N LYS A 485 -16.66 36.05 3.06
CA LYS A 485 -16.04 36.87 4.12
C LYS A 485 -17.08 37.74 4.88
N ASN A 486 -18.24 37.97 4.29
CA ASN A 486 -19.30 38.84 4.83
C ASN A 486 -20.17 38.20 5.94
N ARG A 487 -19.77 37.05 6.53
CA ARG A 487 -20.52 36.37 7.61
C ARG A 487 -19.89 36.52 9.02
N LEU A 488 -18.98 37.48 9.21
CA LEU A 488 -18.24 37.70 10.47
C LEU A 488 -18.33 39.16 10.98
N HIS A 489 -19.42 39.85 10.64
CA HIS A 489 -19.82 41.14 11.22
C HIS A 489 -21.23 41.02 11.80
#